data_AF-A0A5B9Y4S2-F1
#
_entry.id   AF-A0A5B9Y4S2-F1
#
_cell.length_a   1.000
_cell.length_b   1.000
_cell.length_c   1.000
_cell.angle_alpha   90.00
_cell.angle_beta   90.00
_cell.angle_gamma   90.00
#
_symmetry.space_group_name_H-M   'P 1'
#
loop_
_entity.id
_entity.type
_entity.pdbx_description
1 polymer ?
#
loop_
_entity_poly.entity_id
_entity_poly.type
_entity_poly.pdbx_seq_one_letter_code
_entity_poly.pdbx_strand_id
1 'polypeptide(L)'
;MYVKKIVAKNFIIPGKQKFVFDDDQNLISGDFYNIKELPLINEILNGKWQEHTNSFELFYPKFARKTEDMDLQIDTLIEISEEELEALNVFSLKLYGIPQTSRAWYYSIKCVYPFIFPVVSLVPAENPKDRTFGVGSHYDKFIKANSSKRELLTVAGMNAVGLLREKYFEYRKMAVRTDEVLLHKRYLDVIKSTFRYDEQFIKRIGQALYAMDDGDIISFGDQADFFFRNKLFIDFINAIPLMRENPKIKYDFQDMIYECYLRDLQWVYSVKTSNDILEIRKIIHNACGEKPISLREFQSMFKFNLSYDKKLDISKMQKEWIDDPNNQILQKEKVEPLNMFEKEISNVNLEDYDNNEEIENLNIIKSSIKEEKMKVKLEQAEKIAQAKREIEFAKQKEKRLKLEEKEKIKEKELKLKEKEAKIKAKAAKEKKLFNEQMKKKEKLQKAKKVEAKKQLDQKSNAKPAAEKKQKEKK
;
A
#
# COMPACT_ATOMS: atom_id res chain seq x y z
N MET A 1 45.85 -9.57 24.51
CA MET A 1 44.58 -10.04 23.95
C MET A 1 44.79 -10.34 22.50
N TYR A 2 44.35 -11.51 22.04
CA TYR A 2 44.58 -11.98 20.68
C TYR A 2 43.27 -12.45 20.07
N VAL A 3 43.03 -12.12 18.81
CA VAL A 3 41.89 -12.63 18.04
C VAL A 3 42.27 -13.98 17.47
N LYS A 4 41.45 -15.01 17.71
CA LYS A 4 41.59 -16.32 17.06
C LYS A 4 40.74 -16.42 15.80
N LYS A 5 39.54 -15.84 15.83
CA LYS A 5 38.55 -15.99 14.77
C LYS A 5 37.54 -14.85 14.76
N ILE A 6 37.17 -14.40 13.57
CA ILE A 6 36.06 -13.48 13.34
C ILE A 6 35.00 -14.18 12.49
N VAL A 7 33.74 -13.99 12.85
CA VAL A 7 32.57 -14.38 12.06
C VAL A 7 31.73 -13.14 11.84
N ALA A 8 31.67 -12.66 10.59
CA ALA A 8 30.82 -11.54 10.20
C ALA A 8 29.60 -12.07 9.45
N LYS A 9 28.39 -11.68 9.87
CA LYS A 9 27.12 -11.97 9.21
C LYS A 9 26.53 -10.67 8.70
N ASN A 10 26.06 -10.67 7.46
CA ASN A 10 25.39 -9.54 6.83
C ASN A 10 26.20 -8.23 7.05
N PHE A 11 27.50 -8.27 6.76
CA PHE A 11 28.41 -7.13 6.85
C PHE A 11 28.84 -6.76 5.44
N ILE A 12 28.36 -5.63 4.94
CA ILE A 12 28.48 -5.14 3.55
C ILE A 12 27.79 -6.06 2.53
N ILE A 13 28.13 -7.35 2.53
CA ILE A 13 27.56 -8.40 1.70
C ILE A 13 26.71 -9.35 2.58
N PRO A 14 25.53 -9.79 2.11
CA PRO A 14 24.69 -10.75 2.83
C PRO A 14 25.37 -12.11 3.05
N GLY A 15 24.95 -12.78 4.12
CA GLY A 15 25.44 -14.11 4.48
C GLY A 15 26.61 -14.09 5.46
N LYS A 16 27.27 -15.24 5.60
CA LYS A 16 28.27 -15.49 6.66
C LYS A 16 29.69 -15.55 6.11
N GLN A 17 30.55 -14.75 6.69
CA GLN A 17 31.98 -14.63 6.41
C GLN A 17 32.79 -15.08 7.63
N LYS A 18 33.93 -15.73 7.39
CA LYS A 18 34.79 -16.26 8.45
C LYS A 18 36.25 -15.88 8.18
N PHE A 19 36.94 -15.39 9.20
CA PHE A 19 38.37 -15.09 9.19
C PHE A 19 39.03 -15.79 10.37
N VAL A 20 40.16 -16.46 10.16
CA VAL A 20 40.89 -17.21 11.19
C VAL A 20 42.33 -16.73 11.23
N PHE A 21 42.83 -16.49 12.43
CA PHE A 21 44.12 -15.87 12.68
C PHE A 21 45.03 -16.81 13.47
N ASP A 22 46.33 -16.62 13.30
CA ASP A 22 47.36 -17.21 14.16
C ASP A 22 47.63 -16.34 15.40
N ASP A 23 48.61 -16.78 16.20
CA ASP A 23 49.02 -16.10 17.42
C ASP A 23 49.73 -14.75 17.14
N ASP A 24 50.31 -14.60 15.95
CA ASP A 24 50.92 -13.36 15.46
C ASP A 24 49.90 -12.39 14.85
N GLN A 25 48.59 -12.70 14.94
CA GLN A 25 47.48 -11.92 14.42
C GLN A 25 47.46 -11.80 12.88
N ASN A 26 48.10 -12.75 12.18
CA ASN A 26 48.02 -12.88 10.73
C ASN A 26 46.86 -13.77 10.32
N LEU A 27 46.16 -13.38 9.26
CA LEU A 27 45.12 -14.19 8.63
C LEU A 27 45.74 -15.46 8.00
N ILE A 28 45.32 -16.64 8.46
CA ILE A 28 45.81 -17.93 7.97
C ILE A 28 44.78 -18.70 7.13
N SER A 29 43.48 -18.49 7.36
CA SER A 29 42.40 -19.12 6.61
C SER A 29 41.09 -18.37 6.77
N GLY A 30 40.13 -18.63 5.88
CA GLY A 30 38.81 -18.00 5.96
C GLY A 30 37.96 -18.28 4.74
N ASP A 31 36.69 -17.89 4.85
CA ASP A 31 35.70 -17.94 3.77
C ASP A 31 34.96 -16.60 3.74
N PHE A 32 35.43 -15.65 2.92
CA PHE A 32 34.93 -14.28 2.86
C PHE A 32 34.77 -13.82 1.41
N TYR A 33 34.01 -12.75 1.17
CA TYR A 33 33.81 -12.28 -0.20
C TYR A 33 34.92 -11.33 -0.64
N ASN A 34 35.42 -10.48 0.26
CA ASN A 34 36.46 -9.51 -0.05
C ASN A 34 37.39 -9.26 1.13
N ILE A 35 38.70 -9.41 0.90
CA ILE A 35 39.73 -9.16 1.92
C ILE A 35 39.77 -7.70 2.37
N LYS A 36 39.31 -6.75 1.54
CA LYS A 36 39.26 -5.32 1.88
C LYS A 36 38.30 -5.01 3.03
N GLU A 37 37.43 -5.94 3.39
CA GLU A 37 36.53 -5.81 4.54
C GLU A 37 37.27 -6.01 5.87
N LEU A 38 38.37 -6.77 5.88
CA LEU A 38 39.12 -7.07 7.10
C LEU A 38 39.68 -5.80 7.78
N PRO A 39 40.30 -4.83 7.07
CA PRO A 39 40.67 -3.55 7.66
C PRO A 39 39.50 -2.80 8.29
N LEU A 40 38.34 -2.78 7.64
CA LEU A 40 37.13 -2.12 8.18
C LEU A 40 36.65 -2.80 9.45
N ILE A 41 36.60 -4.14 9.45
CA ILE A 41 36.29 -4.93 10.64
C ILE A 41 37.28 -4.62 11.76
N ASN A 42 38.58 -4.56 11.46
CA ASN A 42 39.61 -4.24 12.44
C ASN A 42 39.40 -2.85 13.06
N GLU A 43 39.11 -1.82 12.25
CA GLU A 43 38.78 -0.48 12.77
C GLU A 43 37.55 -0.50 13.68
N ILE A 44 36.49 -1.22 13.26
CA ILE A 44 35.27 -1.38 14.06
C ILE A 44 35.60 -2.05 15.39
N LEU A 45 36.31 -3.18 15.39
CA LEU A 45 36.67 -3.90 16.62
C LEU A 45 37.51 -3.04 17.57
N ASN A 46 38.36 -2.16 17.04
CA ASN A 46 39.16 -1.18 17.80
C ASN A 46 38.38 0.08 18.26
N GLY A 47 37.06 0.10 18.08
CA GLY A 47 36.17 1.09 18.68
C GLY A 47 35.63 2.15 17.73
N LYS A 48 35.89 2.07 16.42
CA LYS A 48 35.28 2.99 15.43
C LYS A 48 33.76 2.91 15.39
N TRP A 49 33.17 1.84 15.92
CA TRP A 49 31.73 1.73 16.14
C TRP A 49 31.13 2.87 16.99
N GLN A 50 31.94 3.56 17.80
CA GLN A 50 31.53 4.72 18.60
C GLN A 50 31.00 5.89 17.76
N GLU A 51 31.61 6.11 16.60
CA GLU A 51 31.21 7.16 15.66
C GLU A 51 29.82 6.88 15.06
N HIS A 52 29.38 5.62 15.14
CA HIS A 52 28.18 5.10 14.52
C HIS A 52 27.16 4.57 15.56
N THR A 53 27.19 5.10 16.78
CA THR A 53 26.30 4.64 17.89
C THR A 53 24.82 4.89 17.65
N ASN A 54 24.46 5.75 16.71
CA ASN A 54 23.07 5.99 16.31
C ASN A 54 22.65 5.11 15.14
N SER A 55 23.57 4.69 14.28
CA SER A 55 23.22 3.88 13.11
C SER A 55 24.46 3.20 12.53
N PHE A 56 24.32 1.92 12.24
CA PHE A 56 25.32 1.08 11.58
C PHE A 56 25.00 0.86 10.09
N GLU A 57 24.09 1.67 9.53
CA GLU A 57 23.52 1.52 8.19
C GLU A 57 24.57 1.61 7.06
N LEU A 58 25.73 2.24 7.30
CA LEU A 58 26.85 2.26 6.36
C LEU A 58 27.45 0.86 6.12
N PHE A 59 27.50 0.03 7.18
CA PHE A 59 28.05 -1.32 7.13
C PHE A 59 26.99 -2.38 6.82
N TYR A 60 25.72 -1.98 6.82
CA TYR A 60 24.60 -2.86 6.63
C TYR A 60 24.32 -3.13 5.14
N PRO A 61 24.13 -4.40 4.73
CA PRO A 61 23.83 -4.72 3.34
C PRO A 61 22.55 -4.02 2.86
N LYS A 62 22.62 -3.47 1.65
CA LYS A 62 21.46 -2.87 0.99
C LYS A 62 20.62 -3.97 0.36
N PHE A 63 19.88 -4.69 1.20
CA PHE A 63 18.98 -5.75 0.77
C PHE A 63 17.97 -5.21 -0.25
N ALA A 64 17.89 -5.87 -1.40
CA ALA A 64 16.86 -5.64 -2.39
C ALA A 64 15.51 -6.23 -1.96
N ARG A 65 15.53 -7.30 -1.17
CA ARG A 65 14.35 -8.00 -0.65
C ARG A 65 14.53 -8.38 0.82
N LYS A 66 13.42 -8.42 1.55
CA LYS A 66 13.39 -8.90 2.93
C LYS A 66 13.69 -10.40 3.01
N THR A 67 14.60 -10.81 3.90
CA THR A 67 14.97 -12.21 4.21
C THR A 67 14.69 -12.53 5.68
N GLU A 68 14.75 -13.81 6.07
CA GLU A 68 14.49 -14.24 7.45
C GLU A 68 15.58 -13.82 8.43
N ASP A 69 16.86 -13.95 8.05
CA ASP A 69 18.01 -13.50 8.84
C ASP A 69 18.61 -12.23 8.23
N MET A 70 18.26 -11.10 8.82
CA MET A 70 18.68 -9.77 8.41
C MET A 70 19.54 -9.09 9.48
N ASP A 71 19.86 -9.76 10.58
CA ASP A 71 20.71 -9.15 11.62
C ASP A 71 22.14 -8.99 11.09
N LEU A 72 22.76 -7.84 11.37
CA LEU A 72 24.20 -7.67 11.20
C LEU A 72 24.89 -8.11 12.48
N GLN A 73 25.91 -8.96 12.36
CA GLN A 73 26.63 -9.47 13.51
C GLN A 73 28.12 -9.63 13.19
N ILE A 74 28.99 -9.16 14.08
CA ILE A 74 30.44 -9.41 14.04
C ILE A 74 30.80 -10.07 15.36
N ASP A 75 31.04 -11.38 15.33
CA ASP A 75 31.48 -12.16 16.48
C ASP A 75 32.98 -12.41 16.39
N THR A 76 33.72 -11.97 17.40
CA THR A 76 35.17 -12.16 17.49
C THR A 76 35.49 -13.05 18.68
N LEU A 77 36.06 -14.23 18.45
CA LEU A 77 36.63 -15.05 19.50
C LEU A 77 38.00 -14.48 19.88
N ILE A 78 38.08 -13.94 21.09
CA ILE A 78 39.28 -13.37 21.68
C ILE A 78 39.79 -14.26 22.80
N GLU A 79 41.11 -14.27 22.96
CA GLU A 79 41.78 -14.86 24.11
C GLU A 79 42.47 -13.73 24.90
N ILE A 80 42.21 -13.70 26.21
CA ILE A 80 42.80 -12.74 27.15
C ILE A 80 43.89 -13.40 27.99
N SER A 81 44.94 -12.64 28.28
CA SER A 81 46.00 -13.06 29.20
C SER A 81 45.50 -13.04 30.65
N GLU A 82 46.28 -13.61 31.56
CA GLU A 82 45.96 -13.59 33.00
C GLU A 82 45.92 -12.16 33.54
N GLU A 83 46.87 -11.31 33.14
CA GLU A 83 46.90 -9.88 33.50
C GLU A 83 45.66 -9.12 32.99
N GLU A 84 45.20 -9.43 31.77
CA GLU A 84 43.99 -8.85 31.19
C GLU A 84 42.72 -9.34 31.88
N LEU A 85 42.70 -10.62 32.31
CA LEU A 85 41.61 -11.19 33.10
C LEU A 85 41.55 -10.55 34.49
N GLU A 86 42.69 -10.27 35.12
CA GLU A 86 42.76 -9.52 36.38
C GLU A 86 42.19 -8.11 36.21
N ALA A 87 42.56 -7.42 35.12
CA ALA A 87 42.02 -6.10 34.80
C ALA A 87 40.50 -6.14 34.56
N LEU A 88 39.99 -7.14 33.84
CA LEU A 88 38.55 -7.37 33.65
C LEU A 88 37.84 -7.63 35.00
N ASN A 89 38.49 -8.37 35.90
CA ASN A 89 37.95 -8.72 37.22
C ASN A 89 37.78 -7.50 38.14
N VAL A 90 38.59 -6.45 37.98
CA VAL A 90 38.37 -5.17 38.68
C VAL A 90 36.97 -4.60 38.38
N PHE A 91 36.51 -4.73 37.13
CA PHE A 91 35.17 -4.30 36.72
C PHE A 91 34.09 -5.30 37.15
N SER A 92 34.34 -6.59 36.92
CA SER A 92 33.39 -7.64 37.25
C SER A 92 33.01 -7.67 38.73
N LEU A 93 33.98 -7.51 39.63
CA LEU A 93 33.73 -7.48 41.07
C LEU A 93 32.88 -6.27 41.48
N LYS A 94 33.05 -5.11 40.83
CA LYS A 94 32.22 -3.92 41.08
C LYS A 94 30.78 -4.09 40.58
N LEU A 95 30.61 -4.73 39.43
CA LEU A 95 29.29 -4.85 38.79
C LEU A 95 28.46 -6.02 39.35
N TYR A 96 29.10 -7.16 39.61
CA TYR A 96 28.43 -8.43 39.92
C TYR A 96 28.93 -9.11 41.20
N GLY A 97 30.01 -8.63 41.81
CA GLY A 97 30.57 -9.23 43.04
C GLY A 97 31.21 -10.61 42.84
N ILE A 98 31.40 -11.06 41.60
CA ILE A 98 31.92 -12.39 41.25
C ILE A 98 33.11 -12.21 40.29
N PRO A 99 34.25 -12.88 40.54
CA PRO A 99 35.36 -12.91 39.58
C PRO A 99 35.03 -13.85 38.41
N GLN A 100 35.46 -13.45 37.22
CA GLN A 100 35.44 -14.24 35.99
C GLN A 100 36.68 -15.13 35.90
N THR A 101 36.54 -16.23 35.17
CA THR A 101 37.57 -17.28 35.06
C THR A 101 37.91 -17.66 33.62
N SER A 102 37.05 -17.34 32.67
CA SER A 102 37.22 -17.63 31.24
C SER A 102 38.34 -16.78 30.68
N ARG A 103 39.22 -17.42 29.91
CA ARG A 103 40.26 -16.75 29.13
C ARG A 103 39.85 -16.56 27.68
N ALA A 104 38.90 -17.34 27.19
CA ALA A 104 38.29 -17.11 25.89
C ALA A 104 36.90 -16.46 26.00
N TRP A 105 36.69 -15.41 25.18
CA TRP A 105 35.46 -14.63 25.14
C TRP A 105 35.02 -14.37 23.70
N TYR A 106 33.71 -14.28 23.48
CA TYR A 106 33.14 -13.72 22.26
C TYR A 106 32.91 -12.22 22.46
N TYR A 107 33.70 -11.40 21.80
CA TYR A 107 33.42 -9.98 21.61
C TYR A 107 32.48 -9.83 20.41
N SER A 108 31.21 -9.54 20.69
CA SER A 108 30.13 -9.51 19.71
C SER A 108 29.62 -8.08 19.51
N ILE A 109 29.59 -7.62 18.27
CA ILE A 109 28.88 -6.42 17.83
C ILE A 109 27.67 -6.87 17.02
N LYS A 110 26.46 -6.65 17.53
CA LYS A 110 25.21 -7.07 16.89
C LYS A 110 24.28 -5.88 16.65
N CYS A 111 23.72 -5.78 15.46
CA CYS A 111 22.62 -4.87 15.12
C CYS A 111 21.39 -5.72 14.77
N VAL A 112 20.28 -5.48 15.46
CA VAL A 112 19.05 -6.28 15.29
C VAL A 112 18.13 -5.56 14.32
N TYR A 113 17.75 -6.19 13.23
CA TYR A 113 16.84 -5.59 12.26
C TYR A 113 15.42 -5.41 12.85
N PRO A 114 14.71 -4.29 12.61
CA PRO A 114 15.06 -3.13 11.78
C PRO A 114 15.83 -2.02 12.53
N PHE A 115 16.16 -2.23 13.80
CA PHE A 115 16.86 -1.28 14.66
C PHE A 115 18.38 -1.41 14.48
N ILE A 116 18.91 -0.85 13.38
CA ILE A 116 20.30 -1.02 12.94
C ILE A 116 21.27 -0.15 13.77
N PHE A 117 21.24 -0.27 15.10
CA PHE A 117 22.19 0.33 16.01
C PHE A 117 23.08 -0.76 16.64
N PRO A 118 24.35 -0.46 16.96
CA PRO A 118 25.29 -1.47 17.47
C PRO A 118 25.04 -1.77 18.95
N VAL A 119 24.95 -3.06 19.28
CA VAL A 119 25.00 -3.59 20.64
C VAL A 119 26.26 -4.43 20.78
N VAL A 120 27.15 -3.98 21.66
CA VAL A 120 28.46 -4.56 21.90
C VAL A 120 28.44 -5.31 23.23
N SER A 121 28.87 -6.57 23.19
CA SER A 121 28.87 -7.45 24.37
C SER A 121 30.07 -8.38 24.39
N LEU A 122 30.41 -8.84 25.59
CA LEU A 122 31.39 -9.89 25.85
C LEU A 122 30.71 -11.07 26.49
N VAL A 123 30.73 -12.21 25.79
CA VAL A 123 30.11 -13.46 26.23
C VAL A 123 31.21 -14.48 26.53
N PRO A 124 31.22 -15.15 27.69
CA PRO A 124 32.25 -16.15 27.98
C PRO A 124 32.13 -17.34 27.02
N ALA A 125 33.27 -17.82 26.50
CA ALA A 125 33.30 -18.94 25.57
C ALA A 125 33.60 -20.29 26.26
N GLU A 126 34.18 -20.26 27.46
CA GLU A 126 34.64 -21.45 28.18
C GLU A 126 33.74 -21.80 29.36
N ASN A 127 33.57 -20.86 30.30
CA ASN A 127 32.87 -21.14 31.54
C ASN A 127 31.45 -20.55 31.51
N PRO A 128 30.38 -21.36 31.53
CA PRO A 128 29.01 -20.85 31.55
C PRO A 128 28.62 -20.18 32.88
N LYS A 129 29.44 -20.31 33.94
CA LYS A 129 29.22 -19.61 35.21
C LYS A 129 29.66 -18.15 35.18
N ASP A 130 30.51 -17.79 34.21
CA ASP A 130 30.93 -16.42 33.98
C ASP A 130 29.76 -15.59 33.44
N ARG A 131 29.83 -14.26 33.64
CA ARG A 131 28.77 -13.33 33.28
C ARG A 131 29.08 -12.65 31.96
N THR A 132 28.04 -12.50 31.14
CA THR A 132 28.08 -11.63 29.96
C THR A 132 28.13 -10.16 30.39
N PHE A 133 28.92 -9.36 29.67
CA PHE A 133 29.00 -7.92 29.86
C PHE A 133 28.48 -7.17 28.63
N GLY A 134 27.63 -6.17 28.83
CA GLY A 134 27.45 -5.12 27.84
C GLY A 134 28.64 -4.16 27.85
N VAL A 135 28.99 -3.61 26.70
CA VAL A 135 30.10 -2.65 26.53
C VAL A 135 29.58 -1.38 25.86
N GLY A 136 29.91 -0.21 26.44
CA GLY A 136 29.53 1.09 25.88
C GLY A 136 28.52 1.86 26.71
N SER A 137 28.55 3.19 26.66
CA SER A 137 27.65 4.06 27.45
C SER A 137 26.47 4.61 26.66
N HIS A 138 26.36 4.31 25.36
CA HIS A 138 25.30 4.86 24.52
C HIS A 138 23.93 4.24 24.79
N TYR A 139 23.83 3.14 25.54
CA TYR A 139 22.56 2.49 25.88
C TYR A 139 21.68 3.33 26.81
N ASP A 140 22.29 4.21 27.62
CA ASP A 140 21.58 5.09 28.57
C ASP A 140 20.51 5.94 27.88
N LYS A 141 20.74 6.32 26.62
CA LYS A 141 19.78 7.10 25.81
C LYS A 141 18.46 6.35 25.57
N PHE A 142 18.47 5.02 25.71
CA PHE A 142 17.31 4.16 25.55
C PHE A 142 16.67 3.73 26.90
N ILE A 143 17.35 3.92 28.03
CA ILE A 143 16.91 3.40 29.33
C ILE A 143 16.32 4.49 30.24
N LYS A 144 16.73 5.75 30.08
CA LYS A 144 16.28 6.86 30.95
C LYS A 144 14.77 7.11 30.86
N ALA A 145 14.14 7.31 32.01
CA ALA A 145 12.80 7.90 32.13
C ALA A 145 12.95 9.43 32.23
N ASN A 146 12.08 10.19 31.54
CA ASN A 146 12.17 11.65 31.33
C ASN A 146 13.24 12.10 30.32
N SER A 147 13.21 11.54 29.11
CA SER A 147 14.04 12.01 28.01
C SER A 147 13.67 13.44 27.57
N SER A 148 14.67 14.19 27.13
CA SER A 148 14.45 15.50 26.51
C SER A 148 13.71 15.36 25.18
N LYS A 149 13.03 16.42 24.74
CA LYS A 149 12.36 16.49 23.43
C LYS A 149 13.28 16.04 22.28
N ARG A 150 14.54 16.47 22.32
CA ARG A 150 15.56 16.12 21.32
C ARG A 150 15.86 14.62 21.32
N GLU A 151 16.01 14.01 22.49
CA GLU A 151 16.26 12.57 22.60
C GLU A 151 15.06 11.77 22.13
N LEU A 152 13.83 12.15 22.51
CA LEU A 152 12.60 11.50 22.06
C LEU A 152 12.47 11.51 20.53
N LEU A 153 12.69 12.67 19.90
CA LEU A 153 12.66 12.79 18.44
C LEU A 153 13.77 12.01 17.76
N THR A 154 14.97 11.95 18.36
CA THR A 154 16.09 11.21 17.77
C THR A 154 15.80 9.69 17.79
N VAL A 155 15.37 9.15 18.92
CA VAL A 155 15.07 7.72 19.05
C VAL A 155 13.86 7.33 18.19
N ALA A 156 12.78 8.12 18.23
CA ALA A 156 11.62 7.87 17.38
C ALA A 156 11.97 7.98 15.88
N GLY A 157 12.85 8.91 15.50
CA GLY A 157 13.32 9.06 14.12
C GLY A 157 14.14 7.85 13.65
N MET A 158 15.01 7.31 14.51
CA MET A 158 15.75 6.07 14.23
C MET A 158 14.80 4.89 13.99
N ASN A 159 13.75 4.77 14.78
CA ASN A 159 12.75 3.70 14.62
C ASN A 159 11.94 3.88 13.33
N ALA A 160 11.52 5.12 13.04
CA ALA A 160 10.80 5.43 11.81
C ALA A 160 11.59 5.07 10.55
N VAL A 161 12.90 5.27 10.55
CA VAL A 161 13.78 4.86 9.44
C VAL A 161 13.71 3.35 9.19
N GLY A 162 13.73 2.54 10.26
CA GLY A 162 13.55 1.09 10.17
C GLY A 162 12.18 0.69 9.61
N LEU A 163 11.11 1.36 10.04
CA LEU A 163 9.75 1.11 9.55
C LEU A 163 9.54 1.57 8.09
N LEU A 164 10.15 2.69 7.69
CA LEU A 164 10.14 3.15 6.30
C LEU A 164 10.80 2.14 5.36
N ARG A 165 11.83 1.44 5.85
CA ARG A 165 12.48 0.35 5.10
C ARG A 165 11.57 -0.87 4.95
N GLU A 166 10.77 -1.18 5.96
CA GLU A 166 9.72 -2.22 5.85
C GLU A 166 8.68 -1.85 4.79
N LYS A 167 8.22 -0.59 4.79
CA LYS A 167 7.31 -0.07 3.76
C LYS A 167 7.93 -0.11 2.36
N TYR A 168 9.22 0.16 2.22
CA TYR A 168 9.94 -0.03 0.96
C TYR A 168 9.83 -1.48 0.44
N PHE A 169 10.02 -2.48 1.30
CA PHE A 169 9.89 -3.89 0.89
C PHE A 169 8.46 -4.28 0.54
N GLU A 170 7.47 -3.72 1.24
CA GLU A 170 6.05 -3.87 0.93
C GLU A 170 5.73 -3.29 -0.46
N TYR A 171 6.11 -2.03 -0.69
CA TYR A 171 5.82 -1.31 -1.93
C TYR A 171 6.56 -1.92 -3.13
N ARG A 172 7.77 -2.44 -2.92
CA ARG A 172 8.51 -3.16 -3.97
C ARG A 172 7.77 -4.40 -4.47
N LYS A 173 6.97 -5.06 -3.61
CA LYS A 173 6.18 -6.25 -3.98
C LYS A 173 4.82 -5.91 -4.57
N MET A 174 4.42 -4.63 -4.55
CA MET A 174 3.12 -4.20 -5.06
C MET A 174 3.05 -4.38 -6.58
N ALA A 175 1.95 -4.96 -7.06
CA ALA A 175 1.67 -5.04 -8.49
C ALA A 175 1.22 -3.67 -9.00
N VAL A 176 2.03 -3.05 -9.86
CA VAL A 176 1.76 -1.71 -10.41
C VAL A 176 1.43 -1.80 -11.89
N ARG A 177 0.56 -0.89 -12.36
CA ARG A 177 0.24 -0.80 -13.78
C ARG A 177 1.46 -0.36 -14.56
N THR A 178 1.59 -0.87 -15.77
CA THR A 178 2.80 -0.68 -16.58
C THR A 178 3.12 0.77 -16.95
N ASP A 179 2.10 1.62 -17.02
CA ASP A 179 2.20 3.07 -17.25
C ASP A 179 2.66 3.83 -15.99
N GLU A 180 2.57 3.21 -14.83
CA GLU A 180 2.96 3.79 -13.52
C GLU A 180 4.27 3.19 -12.98
N VAL A 181 4.86 2.20 -13.64
CA VAL A 181 6.08 1.50 -13.18
C VAL A 181 7.25 2.46 -12.98
N LEU A 182 7.50 3.35 -13.95
CA LEU A 182 8.58 4.33 -13.85
C LEU A 182 8.41 5.24 -12.63
N LEU A 183 7.17 5.70 -12.44
CA LEU A 183 6.79 6.58 -11.36
C LEU A 183 6.92 5.88 -10.00
N HIS A 184 6.51 4.62 -9.93
CA HIS A 184 6.67 3.77 -8.74
C HIS A 184 8.13 3.53 -8.40
N LYS A 185 8.98 3.25 -9.39
CA LYS A 185 10.42 3.09 -9.19
C LYS A 185 11.04 4.35 -8.59
N ARG A 186 10.72 5.52 -9.16
CA ARG A 186 11.19 6.82 -8.65
C ARG A 186 10.67 7.07 -7.24
N TYR A 187 9.46 6.62 -6.93
CA TYR A 187 8.94 6.71 -5.57
C TYR A 187 9.69 5.79 -4.59
N LEU A 188 9.97 4.54 -4.97
CA LEU A 188 10.80 3.62 -4.19
C LEU A 188 12.21 4.17 -3.92
N ASP A 189 12.80 4.88 -4.88
CA ASP A 189 14.10 5.54 -4.69
C ASP A 189 14.04 6.68 -3.66
N VAL A 190 12.94 7.44 -3.62
CA VAL A 190 12.70 8.44 -2.56
C VAL A 190 12.64 7.78 -1.19
N ILE A 191 11.87 6.70 -1.04
CA ILE A 191 11.80 5.96 0.23
C ILE A 191 13.17 5.39 0.59
N LYS A 192 13.90 4.87 -0.39
CA LYS A 192 15.25 4.34 -0.19
C LYS A 192 16.23 5.38 0.33
N SER A 193 16.16 6.60 -0.19
CA SER A 193 17.03 7.67 0.25
C SER A 193 16.79 8.07 1.72
N THR A 194 15.59 7.90 2.28
CA THR A 194 15.34 8.23 3.70
C THR A 194 16.17 7.40 4.66
N PHE A 195 16.32 6.09 4.40
CA PHE A 195 17.14 5.21 5.24
C PHE A 195 18.59 5.12 4.78
N ARG A 196 18.95 5.59 3.58
CA ARG A 196 20.36 5.75 3.18
C ARG A 196 21.04 6.92 3.89
N TYR A 197 20.30 8.01 4.07
CA TYR A 197 20.75 9.25 4.71
C TYR A 197 19.95 9.52 5.98
N ASP A 198 19.81 8.49 6.80
CA ASP A 198 19.00 8.48 8.01
C ASP A 198 19.33 9.63 8.97
N GLU A 199 20.59 9.94 9.20
CA GLU A 199 21.00 11.08 10.05
C GLU A 199 20.49 12.42 9.52
N GLN A 200 20.55 12.62 8.20
CA GLN A 200 20.08 13.86 7.55
C GLN A 200 18.55 13.92 7.54
N PHE A 201 17.90 12.79 7.28
CA PHE A 201 16.45 12.65 7.35
C PHE A 201 15.95 12.97 8.76
N ILE A 202 16.47 12.27 9.78
CA ILE A 202 16.13 12.46 11.21
C ILE A 202 16.36 13.92 11.62
N LYS A 203 17.47 14.54 11.19
CA LYS A 203 17.74 15.94 11.48
C LYS A 203 16.73 16.89 10.84
N ARG A 204 16.39 16.72 9.56
CA ARG A 204 15.44 17.60 8.84
C ARG A 204 14.02 17.43 9.34
N ILE A 205 13.55 16.20 9.50
CA ILE A 205 12.20 15.93 10.02
C ILE A 205 12.10 16.30 11.51
N GLY A 206 13.16 16.05 12.27
CA GLY A 206 13.28 16.45 13.67
C GLY A 206 13.25 17.97 13.84
N GLN A 207 13.86 18.75 12.93
CA GLN A 207 13.74 20.21 12.93
C GLN A 207 12.30 20.69 12.73
N ALA A 208 11.58 20.08 11.79
CA ALA A 208 10.17 20.42 11.55
C ALA A 208 9.33 20.19 12.81
N LEU A 209 9.55 19.07 13.51
CA LEU A 209 8.84 18.70 14.73
C LEU A 209 9.29 19.47 15.98
N TYR A 210 10.58 19.77 16.10
CA TYR A 210 11.13 20.47 17.26
C TYR A 210 10.58 21.89 17.38
N ALA A 211 10.31 22.54 16.24
CA ALA A 211 9.73 23.88 16.16
C ALA A 211 8.23 23.93 16.49
N MET A 212 7.57 22.80 16.73
CA MET A 212 6.15 22.73 17.10
C MET A 212 6.00 22.69 18.62
N ASP A 213 4.90 23.21 19.17
CA ASP A 213 4.63 23.12 20.60
C ASP A 213 4.27 21.69 21.02
N ASP A 214 4.63 21.31 22.26
CA ASP A 214 4.43 19.93 22.74
C ASP A 214 2.93 19.52 22.79
N GLY A 215 2.04 20.49 23.04
CA GLY A 215 0.58 20.27 22.99
C GLY A 215 0.04 20.03 21.57
N ASP A 216 0.69 20.62 20.56
CA ASP A 216 0.37 20.37 19.15
C ASP A 216 0.86 18.99 18.73
N ILE A 217 2.02 18.56 19.23
CA ILE A 217 2.57 17.21 18.99
C ILE A 217 1.61 16.12 19.46
N ILE A 218 1.01 16.32 20.63
CA ILE A 218 0.00 15.40 21.17
C ILE A 218 -1.26 15.39 20.29
N SER A 219 -1.67 16.53 19.76
CA SER A 219 -2.86 16.66 18.90
C SER A 219 -2.66 16.05 17.50
N PHE A 220 -1.43 15.94 17.00
CA PHE A 220 -1.16 15.31 15.70
C PHE A 220 -1.42 13.81 15.69
N GLY A 221 -1.20 13.10 16.80
CA GLY A 221 -1.48 11.65 16.86
C GLY A 221 -2.94 11.33 16.57
N ASP A 222 -3.86 12.22 16.93
CA ASP A 222 -5.30 12.05 16.69
C ASP A 222 -5.76 12.57 15.32
N GLN A 223 -5.06 13.55 14.71
CA GLN A 223 -5.47 14.21 13.47
C GLN A 223 -4.29 14.43 12.49
N ALA A 224 -4.13 13.50 11.53
CA ALA A 224 -3.12 13.58 10.48
C ALA A 224 -3.18 14.89 9.66
N ASP A 225 -4.40 15.41 9.42
CA ASP A 225 -4.64 16.64 8.66
C ASP A 225 -3.97 17.89 9.27
N PHE A 226 -3.85 17.95 10.60
CA PHE A 226 -3.23 19.09 11.26
C PHE A 226 -1.71 19.11 10.98
N PHE A 227 -1.11 17.92 10.91
CA PHE A 227 0.30 17.77 10.57
C PHE A 227 0.57 18.07 9.09
N PHE A 228 -0.28 17.58 8.18
CA PHE A 228 -0.14 17.81 6.74
C PHE A 228 -0.23 19.30 6.37
N ARG A 229 -0.82 20.14 7.23
CA ARG A 229 -0.92 21.59 7.08
C ARG A 229 0.25 22.37 7.68
N ASN A 230 1.14 21.73 8.43
CA ASN A 230 2.27 22.39 9.04
C ASN A 230 3.24 22.93 7.97
N LYS A 231 3.57 24.23 8.06
CA LYS A 231 4.39 24.90 7.05
C LYS A 231 5.78 24.27 6.90
N LEU A 232 6.48 23.98 8.00
CA LEU A 232 7.83 23.40 7.95
C LEU A 232 7.81 21.99 7.35
N PHE A 233 6.77 21.21 7.67
CA PHE A 233 6.59 19.90 7.07
C PHE A 233 6.25 19.99 5.58
N ILE A 234 5.35 20.89 5.19
CA ILE A 234 5.02 21.13 3.78
C ILE A 234 6.26 21.56 3.00
N ASP A 235 7.07 22.46 3.55
CA ASP A 235 8.30 22.95 2.93
C ASP A 235 9.31 21.80 2.77
N PHE A 236 9.44 20.94 3.77
CA PHE A 236 10.24 19.71 3.69
C PHE A 236 9.77 18.78 2.57
N ILE A 237 8.47 18.48 2.51
CA ILE A 237 7.90 17.58 1.50
C ILE A 237 8.02 18.18 0.10
N ASN A 238 7.74 19.48 -0.05
CA ASN A 238 7.82 20.18 -1.33
C ASN A 238 9.26 20.38 -1.82
N ALA A 239 10.27 20.21 -0.97
CA ALA A 239 11.66 20.18 -1.39
C ALA A 239 11.98 18.97 -2.27
N ILE A 240 11.18 17.90 -2.19
CA ILE A 240 11.32 16.69 -2.99
C ILE A 240 10.58 16.89 -4.33
N PRO A 241 11.27 16.89 -5.49
CA PRO A 241 10.65 17.17 -6.78
C PRO A 241 9.43 16.29 -7.08
N LEU A 242 9.54 14.98 -6.85
CA LEU A 242 8.47 14.02 -7.10
C LEU A 242 7.19 14.35 -6.31
N MET A 243 7.33 14.82 -5.07
CA MET A 243 6.20 15.18 -4.21
C MET A 243 5.55 16.50 -4.64
N ARG A 244 6.35 17.42 -5.20
CA ARG A 244 5.85 18.68 -5.75
C ARG A 244 5.03 18.46 -7.02
N GLU A 245 5.47 17.52 -7.86
CA GLU A 245 4.87 17.23 -9.16
C GLU A 245 3.62 16.36 -9.05
N ASN A 246 3.55 15.43 -8.10
CA ASN A 246 2.48 14.44 -8.00
C ASN A 246 1.76 14.48 -6.63
N PRO A 247 0.55 15.07 -6.54
CA PRO A 247 -0.20 15.17 -5.29
C PRO A 247 -0.58 13.82 -4.67
N LYS A 248 -0.77 12.76 -5.47
CA LYS A 248 -1.14 11.43 -4.95
C LYS A 248 0.03 10.79 -4.23
N ILE A 249 1.22 10.82 -4.85
CA ILE A 249 2.45 10.30 -4.23
C ILE A 249 2.83 11.13 -3.02
N LYS A 250 2.65 12.45 -3.11
CA LYS A 250 2.81 13.34 -1.97
C LYS A 250 1.95 12.89 -0.79
N TYR A 251 0.66 12.68 -1.01
CA TYR A 251 -0.26 12.25 0.04
C TYR A 251 0.16 10.89 0.62
N ASP A 252 0.45 9.90 -0.23
CA ASP A 252 0.91 8.58 0.22
C ASP A 252 2.20 8.65 1.05
N PHE A 253 3.17 9.47 0.63
CA PHE A 253 4.43 9.64 1.36
C PHE A 253 4.22 10.37 2.69
N GLN A 254 3.33 11.36 2.73
CA GLN A 254 2.95 12.06 3.95
C GLN A 254 2.25 11.09 4.93
N ASP A 255 1.35 10.26 4.43
CA ASP A 255 0.65 9.25 5.21
C ASP A 255 1.61 8.18 5.74
N MET A 256 2.54 7.71 4.92
CA MET A 256 3.59 6.78 5.33
C MET A 256 4.49 7.37 6.43
N ILE A 257 4.91 8.63 6.32
CA ILE A 257 5.65 9.33 7.38
C ILE A 257 4.79 9.42 8.65
N TYR A 258 3.50 9.72 8.50
CA TYR A 258 2.59 9.78 9.63
C TYR A 258 2.48 8.42 10.35
N GLU A 259 2.25 7.34 9.61
CA GLU A 259 2.17 5.98 10.15
C GLU A 259 3.48 5.52 10.81
N CYS A 260 4.62 5.75 10.15
CA CYS A 260 5.91 5.22 10.60
C CYS A 260 6.56 6.06 11.69
N TYR A 261 6.16 7.31 11.86
CA TYR A 261 6.85 8.24 12.75
C TYR A 261 5.92 8.97 13.70
N LEU A 262 4.85 9.59 13.19
CA LEU A 262 4.14 10.66 13.91
C LEU A 262 2.99 10.17 14.77
N ARG A 263 2.27 9.15 14.30
CA ARG A 263 1.18 8.50 15.05
C ARG A 263 1.65 8.16 16.47
N ASP A 264 2.88 7.68 16.57
CA ASP A 264 3.44 7.18 17.81
C ASP A 264 4.10 8.30 18.65
N LEU A 265 4.39 9.47 18.08
CA LEU A 265 4.95 10.61 18.83
C LEU A 265 4.02 11.10 19.94
N GLN A 266 2.70 11.03 19.74
CA GLN A 266 1.72 11.39 20.79
C GLN A 266 1.92 10.54 22.04
N TRP A 267 2.06 9.22 21.89
CA TRP A 267 2.32 8.31 22.99
C TRP A 267 3.69 8.59 23.61
N VAL A 268 4.70 8.77 22.76
CA VAL A 268 6.08 9.04 23.19
C VAL A 268 6.22 10.32 24.02
N TYR A 269 5.50 11.39 23.64
CA TYR A 269 5.49 12.65 24.39
C TYR A 269 4.63 12.60 25.64
N SER A 270 3.52 11.86 25.61
CA SER A 270 2.63 11.68 26.77
C SER A 270 3.32 10.89 27.88
N VAL A 271 4.07 9.84 27.53
CA VAL A 271 4.78 8.98 28.47
C VAL A 271 6.24 9.45 28.69
N LYS A 272 6.74 10.38 27.86
CA LYS A 272 8.13 10.85 27.82
C LYS A 272 9.15 9.71 27.62
N THR A 273 8.79 8.73 26.78
CA THR A 273 9.61 7.53 26.46
C THR A 273 9.34 7.06 25.03
N SER A 274 10.33 6.55 24.28
CA SER A 274 10.12 6.06 22.88
C SER A 274 9.14 4.87 22.80
N ASN A 275 8.49 4.64 21.65
CA ASN A 275 7.47 3.59 21.49
C ASN A 275 8.09 2.18 21.47
N ASP A 276 9.03 1.92 20.56
CA ASP A 276 9.79 0.66 20.54
C ASP A 276 10.90 0.61 21.59
N ILE A 277 10.80 1.46 22.63
CA ILE A 277 11.77 1.45 23.70
C ILE A 277 11.75 0.12 24.43
N LEU A 278 10.62 -0.59 24.45
CA LEU A 278 10.52 -1.90 25.08
C LEU A 278 11.29 -2.95 24.29
N GLU A 279 11.17 -2.96 22.96
CA GLU A 279 11.89 -3.84 22.05
C GLU A 279 13.39 -3.54 22.09
N ILE A 280 13.77 -2.26 22.01
CA ILE A 280 15.15 -1.81 22.11
C ILE A 280 15.73 -2.14 23.48
N ARG A 281 15.00 -1.87 24.58
CA ARG A 281 15.43 -2.26 25.94
C ARG A 281 15.53 -3.76 26.08
N LYS A 282 14.64 -4.54 25.47
CA LYS A 282 14.72 -6.00 25.47
C LYS A 282 15.99 -6.47 24.75
N ILE A 283 16.32 -5.88 23.61
CA ILE A 283 17.58 -6.15 22.89
C ILE A 283 18.79 -5.82 23.79
N ILE A 284 18.80 -4.63 24.41
CA ILE A 284 19.87 -4.17 25.29
C ILE A 284 20.00 -5.07 26.53
N HIS A 285 18.88 -5.39 27.19
CA HIS A 285 18.80 -6.26 28.36
C HIS A 285 19.33 -7.67 28.03
N ASN A 286 18.89 -8.25 26.91
CA ASN A 286 19.34 -9.57 26.46
C ASN A 286 20.85 -9.62 26.18
N ALA A 287 21.46 -8.47 25.86
CA ALA A 287 22.90 -8.30 25.69
C ALA A 287 23.62 -7.81 26.96
N CYS A 288 22.94 -7.76 28.12
CA CYS A 288 23.46 -7.25 29.39
C CYS A 288 23.97 -5.80 29.33
N GLY A 289 23.40 -4.98 28.44
CA GLY A 289 23.75 -3.57 28.23
C GLY A 289 23.10 -2.58 29.20
N GLU A 290 22.33 -3.04 30.20
CA GLU A 290 21.72 -2.15 31.20
C GLU A 290 22.72 -1.59 32.21
N LYS A 291 23.80 -2.33 32.48
CA LYS A 291 24.92 -1.91 33.33
C LYS A 291 26.23 -2.18 32.59
N PRO A 292 26.50 -1.44 31.50
CA PRO A 292 27.61 -1.73 30.64
C PRO A 292 28.94 -1.32 31.29
N ILE A 293 30.03 -1.98 30.91
CA ILE A 293 31.37 -1.48 31.23
C ILE A 293 31.60 -0.21 30.40
N SER A 294 32.00 0.88 31.07
CA SER A 294 32.21 2.16 30.42
C SER A 294 33.38 2.09 29.43
N LEU A 295 33.18 2.69 28.25
CA LEU A 295 34.05 2.46 27.12
C LEU A 295 35.47 3.02 27.31
N ARG A 296 35.60 4.16 27.99
CA ARG A 296 36.92 4.79 28.25
C ARG A 296 37.82 3.94 29.13
N GLU A 297 37.25 3.21 30.07
CA GLU A 297 37.99 2.37 31.00
C GLU A 297 38.34 0.99 30.39
N PHE A 298 37.62 0.61 29.34
CA PHE A 298 37.66 -0.72 28.75
C PHE A 298 38.42 -0.79 27.41
N GLN A 299 38.38 0.27 26.61
CA GLN A 299 38.93 0.32 25.25
C GLN A 299 40.46 0.20 25.21
N SER A 300 41.16 0.53 26.30
CA SER A 300 42.61 0.37 26.40
C SER A 300 43.06 -1.10 26.28
N MET A 301 42.19 -2.05 26.64
CA MET A 301 42.45 -3.49 26.57
C MET A 301 42.22 -4.08 25.17
N PHE A 302 41.43 -3.41 24.32
CA PHE A 302 41.05 -3.89 22.99
C PHE A 302 41.87 -3.17 21.93
N LYS A 303 43.05 -3.71 21.63
CA LYS A 303 43.93 -3.23 20.55
C LYS A 303 44.32 -4.38 19.66
N PHE A 304 43.50 -4.64 18.66
CA PHE A 304 43.73 -5.69 17.68
C PHE A 304 44.55 -5.13 16.52
N ASN A 305 45.65 -5.80 16.20
CA ASN A 305 46.46 -5.50 15.03
C ASN A 305 46.38 -6.66 14.05
N LEU A 306 45.27 -6.74 13.32
CA LEU A 306 45.02 -7.81 12.37
C LEU A 306 45.74 -7.52 11.05
N SER A 307 46.59 -8.44 10.63
CA SER A 307 47.31 -8.37 9.35
C SER A 307 47.00 -9.58 8.47
N TYR A 308 47.38 -9.49 7.21
CA TYR A 308 47.41 -10.62 6.29
C TYR A 308 48.69 -10.55 5.46
N ASP A 309 49.31 -11.70 5.17
CA ASP A 309 50.47 -11.75 4.29
C ASP A 309 50.03 -11.48 2.85
N LYS A 310 50.73 -10.61 2.14
CA LYS A 310 50.50 -10.35 0.70
C LYS A 310 50.80 -11.58 -0.17
N LYS A 311 51.62 -12.51 0.33
CA LYS A 311 51.94 -13.78 -0.35
C LYS A 311 50.84 -14.83 -0.20
N LEU A 312 49.88 -14.62 0.70
CA LEU A 312 48.77 -15.54 0.89
C LEU A 312 47.93 -15.61 -0.39
N ASP A 313 47.52 -16.82 -0.77
CA ASP A 313 46.67 -17.01 -1.94
C ASP A 313 45.21 -16.66 -1.60
N ILE A 314 44.92 -15.35 -1.61
CA ILE A 314 43.62 -14.77 -1.27
C ILE A 314 42.51 -15.37 -2.14
N SER A 315 42.81 -15.76 -3.38
CA SER A 315 41.82 -16.30 -4.33
C SER A 315 41.16 -17.58 -3.82
N LYS A 316 41.89 -18.44 -3.10
CA LYS A 316 41.36 -19.69 -2.54
C LYS A 316 40.43 -19.50 -1.35
N MET A 317 40.50 -18.34 -0.69
CA MET A 317 39.68 -17.99 0.48
C MET A 317 38.46 -17.13 0.10
N GLN A 318 38.46 -16.60 -1.13
CA GLN A 318 37.39 -15.76 -1.63
C GLN A 318 36.21 -16.62 -2.11
N LYS A 319 35.04 -16.35 -1.53
CA LYS A 319 33.76 -16.87 -2.02
C LYS A 319 33.34 -16.08 -3.25
N GLU A 320 32.90 -16.80 -4.28
CA GLU A 320 32.13 -16.19 -5.36
C GLU A 320 30.72 -15.88 -4.86
N TRP A 321 30.32 -14.60 -4.96
CA TRP A 321 28.94 -14.21 -4.76
C TRP A 321 28.16 -14.45 -6.05
N ILE A 322 27.26 -15.43 -6.03
CA ILE A 322 26.35 -15.70 -7.13
C ILE A 322 24.98 -15.13 -6.76
N ASP A 323 24.66 -13.98 -7.35
CA ASP A 323 23.32 -13.39 -7.24
C ASP A 323 22.43 -13.93 -8.34
N ASP A 324 21.18 -14.29 -8.03
CA ASP A 324 20.21 -14.67 -9.04
C ASP A 324 19.80 -13.40 -9.83
N PRO A 325 20.05 -13.33 -11.15
CA PRO A 325 19.67 -12.17 -11.95
C PRO A 325 18.18 -11.85 -11.87
N ASN A 326 17.34 -12.88 -11.72
CA ASN A 326 15.88 -12.76 -11.64
C ASN A 326 15.39 -12.51 -10.21
N ASN A 327 16.24 -12.68 -9.20
CA ASN A 327 15.85 -12.62 -7.79
C ASN A 327 16.98 -12.12 -6.88
N GLN A 328 17.48 -10.92 -7.20
CA GLN A 328 18.64 -10.34 -6.54
C GLN A 328 18.39 -10.13 -5.04
N ILE A 329 19.33 -10.58 -4.21
CA ILE A 329 19.31 -10.33 -2.76
C ILE A 329 19.90 -8.96 -2.46
N LEU A 330 20.98 -8.60 -3.17
CA LEU A 330 21.72 -7.37 -2.93
C LEU A 330 21.31 -6.32 -3.97
N GLN A 331 21.06 -5.10 -3.52
CA GLN A 331 20.86 -3.99 -4.43
C GLN A 331 22.22 -3.48 -4.91
N LYS A 332 22.59 -3.82 -6.15
CA LYS A 332 23.80 -3.29 -6.81
C LYS A 332 23.50 -1.89 -7.31
N GLU A 333 24.00 -0.87 -6.63
CA GLU A 333 23.78 0.52 -7.02
C GLU A 333 24.71 0.92 -8.19
N LYS A 334 24.17 1.65 -9.18
CA LYS A 334 25.01 2.55 -9.98
C LYS A 334 25.45 3.70 -9.06
N VAL A 335 26.71 4.10 -9.19
CA VAL A 335 27.39 5.05 -8.30
C VAL A 335 26.88 6.47 -8.55
N GLU A 336 25.62 6.75 -8.18
CA GLU A 336 25.15 8.12 -8.01
C GLU A 336 24.33 8.22 -6.72
N PRO A 337 24.91 8.73 -5.63
CA PRO A 337 24.18 9.00 -4.41
C PRO A 337 23.14 10.10 -4.65
N LEU A 338 21.87 9.72 -4.90
CA LEU A 338 20.76 10.67 -4.90
C LEU A 338 20.46 11.11 -3.46
N ASN A 339 21.21 12.07 -2.95
CA ASN A 339 20.92 12.70 -1.67
C ASN A 339 19.81 13.75 -1.84
N MET A 340 18.56 13.31 -1.65
CA MET A 340 17.40 14.19 -1.64
C MET A 340 17.38 15.20 -0.46
N PHE A 341 18.37 15.16 0.43
CA PHE A 341 18.53 16.05 1.58
C PHE A 341 19.70 17.04 1.45
N GLU A 342 20.24 17.24 0.25
CA GLU A 342 21.11 18.39 -0.04
C GLU A 342 20.31 19.65 -0.35
N LYS A 343 20.90 20.83 -0.14
CA LYS A 343 20.22 22.13 -0.31
C LYS A 343 20.16 22.58 -1.78
N GLU A 344 21.05 22.07 -2.61
CA GLU A 344 21.19 22.40 -4.03
C GLU A 344 21.10 21.12 -4.85
N ILE A 345 19.92 20.52 -4.88
CA ILE A 345 19.69 19.43 -5.83
C ILE A 345 19.41 20.09 -7.17
N SER A 346 20.41 20.08 -8.06
CA SER A 346 20.20 20.31 -9.49
C SER A 346 19.06 19.42 -9.96
N ASN A 347 18.25 19.90 -10.90
CA ASN A 347 17.14 19.12 -11.49
C ASN A 347 17.66 17.72 -11.83
N VAL A 348 17.29 16.74 -11.00
CA VAL A 348 17.63 15.34 -11.20
C VAL A 348 17.00 15.00 -12.54
N ASN A 349 17.81 14.67 -13.55
CA ASN A 349 17.25 14.35 -14.84
C ASN A 349 16.55 13.00 -14.71
N LEU A 350 15.23 13.04 -14.81
CA LEU A 350 14.36 11.93 -14.47
C LEU A 350 14.41 10.82 -15.53
N GLU A 351 15.02 11.13 -16.67
CA GLU A 351 15.23 10.28 -17.83
C GLU A 351 16.38 9.27 -17.62
N ASP A 352 17.32 9.53 -16.69
CA ASP A 352 18.48 8.65 -16.45
C ASP A 352 18.13 7.34 -15.71
N TYR A 353 16.90 7.25 -15.18
CA TYR A 353 16.41 6.12 -14.38
C TYR A 353 15.57 5.11 -15.19
N ASP A 354 15.43 5.32 -16.51
CA ASP A 354 14.82 4.38 -17.46
C ASP A 354 15.70 3.14 -17.65
N ASN A 355 15.55 2.13 -16.78
CA ASN A 355 16.11 0.80 -17.05
C ASN A 355 15.15 0.03 -17.96
N ASN A 356 15.51 -0.11 -19.23
CA ASN A 356 14.74 -0.85 -20.24
C ASN A 356 14.59 -2.36 -19.95
N GLU A 357 15.47 -2.97 -19.15
CA GLU A 357 15.46 -4.42 -18.86
C GLU A 357 14.20 -4.89 -18.11
N GLU A 358 13.59 -4.07 -17.25
CA GLU A 358 12.36 -4.44 -16.52
C GLU A 358 11.08 -4.15 -17.34
N ILE A 359 11.15 -3.22 -18.30
CA ILE A 359 10.07 -2.91 -19.24
C ILE A 359 9.81 -4.10 -20.17
N GLU A 360 10.84 -4.87 -20.52
CA GLU A 360 10.70 -6.10 -21.32
C GLU A 360 9.92 -7.19 -20.58
N ASN A 361 10.18 -7.38 -19.28
CA ASN A 361 9.43 -8.32 -18.44
C ASN A 361 7.95 -7.90 -18.28
N LEU A 362 7.66 -6.60 -18.30
CA LEU A 362 6.29 -6.06 -18.27
C LEU A 362 5.53 -6.25 -19.59
N ASN A 363 6.20 -6.34 -20.73
CA ASN A 363 5.56 -6.65 -22.01
C ASN A 363 5.02 -8.09 -22.03
N ILE A 364 5.66 -9.02 -21.32
CA ILE A 364 5.21 -10.41 -21.15
C ILE A 364 3.96 -10.48 -20.25
N ILE A 365 3.86 -9.59 -19.24
CA ILE A 365 2.68 -9.51 -18.36
C ILE A 365 1.53 -8.74 -19.05
N LYS A 366 1.83 -7.75 -19.92
CA LYS A 366 0.82 -7.06 -20.72
C LYS A 366 0.13 -7.97 -21.72
N SER A 367 0.87 -8.89 -22.36
CA SER A 367 0.29 -9.82 -23.34
C SER A 367 -0.69 -10.78 -22.66
N SER A 368 -0.34 -11.33 -21.48
CA SER A 368 -1.23 -12.22 -20.73
C SER A 368 -2.51 -11.51 -20.23
N ILE A 369 -2.39 -10.29 -19.70
CA ILE A 369 -3.57 -9.51 -19.25
C ILE A 369 -4.46 -9.09 -20.45
N LYS A 370 -3.87 -8.83 -21.62
CA LYS A 370 -4.63 -8.48 -22.83
C LYS A 370 -5.43 -9.67 -23.35
N GLU A 371 -4.88 -10.88 -23.27
CA GLU A 371 -5.58 -12.13 -23.59
C GLU A 371 -6.74 -12.40 -22.63
N GLU A 372 -6.56 -12.18 -21.32
CA GLU A 372 -7.64 -12.30 -20.34
C GLU A 372 -8.75 -11.26 -20.54
N LYS A 373 -8.41 -9.99 -20.80
CA LYS A 373 -9.41 -8.95 -21.10
C LYS A 373 -10.22 -9.25 -22.36
N MET A 374 -9.61 -9.87 -23.37
CA MET A 374 -10.32 -10.30 -24.58
C MET A 374 -11.30 -11.44 -24.29
N LYS A 375 -10.93 -12.42 -23.46
CA LYS A 375 -11.83 -13.49 -23.01
C LYS A 375 -13.05 -12.94 -22.26
N VAL A 376 -12.84 -12.04 -21.30
CA VAL A 376 -13.95 -11.43 -20.53
C VAL A 376 -14.89 -10.62 -21.41
N LYS A 377 -14.36 -9.88 -22.40
CA LYS A 377 -15.20 -9.12 -23.35
C LYS A 377 -16.03 -10.03 -24.25
N LEU A 378 -15.48 -11.16 -24.69
CA LEU A 378 -16.22 -12.14 -25.50
C LEU A 378 -17.36 -12.76 -24.70
N GLU A 379 -17.12 -13.17 -23.45
CA GLU A 379 -18.17 -13.70 -22.56
C GLU A 379 -19.29 -12.69 -22.28
N GLN A 380 -18.96 -11.41 -22.10
CA GLN A 380 -19.95 -10.35 -21.93
C GLN A 380 -20.76 -10.10 -23.21
N ALA A 381 -20.12 -10.13 -24.38
CA ALA A 381 -20.80 -9.98 -25.66
C ALA A 381 -21.78 -11.14 -25.93
N GLU A 382 -21.40 -12.37 -25.58
CA GLU A 382 -22.28 -13.55 -25.69
C GLU A 382 -23.50 -13.45 -24.76
N LYS A 383 -23.30 -13.02 -23.51
CA LYS A 383 -24.42 -12.78 -22.57
C LYS A 383 -25.39 -11.71 -23.07
N ILE A 384 -24.87 -10.62 -23.65
CA ILE A 384 -25.71 -9.56 -24.25
C ILE A 384 -26.46 -10.07 -25.49
N ALA A 385 -25.82 -10.90 -26.32
CA ALA A 385 -26.46 -11.49 -27.50
C ALA A 385 -27.59 -12.46 -27.12
N GLN A 386 -27.40 -13.27 -26.07
CA GLN A 386 -28.45 -14.14 -25.54
C GLN A 386 -29.65 -13.34 -25.02
N ALA A 387 -29.41 -12.29 -24.20
CA ALA A 387 -30.48 -11.43 -23.69
C ALA A 387 -31.27 -10.72 -24.81
N LYS A 388 -30.60 -10.28 -25.89
CA LYS A 388 -31.29 -9.68 -27.05
C LYS A 388 -32.19 -10.67 -27.77
N ARG A 389 -31.75 -11.93 -27.94
CA ARG A 389 -32.57 -12.99 -28.56
C ARG A 389 -33.82 -13.28 -27.75
N GLU A 390 -33.72 -13.30 -26.43
CA GLU A 390 -34.87 -13.50 -25.53
C GLU A 390 -35.90 -12.35 -25.64
N ILE A 391 -35.44 -11.10 -25.68
CA ILE A 391 -36.31 -9.92 -25.86
C ILE A 391 -37.02 -9.96 -27.21
N GLU A 392 -36.33 -10.35 -28.28
CA GLU A 392 -36.91 -10.44 -29.62
C GLU A 392 -37.95 -11.56 -29.71
N PHE A 393 -37.68 -12.71 -29.09
CA PHE A 393 -38.64 -13.80 -28.96
C PHE A 393 -39.89 -13.37 -28.18
N ALA A 394 -39.73 -12.62 -27.07
CA ALA A 394 -40.85 -12.07 -26.31
C ALA A 394 -41.71 -11.10 -27.14
N LYS A 395 -41.08 -10.21 -27.93
CA LYS A 395 -41.79 -9.28 -28.83
C LYS A 395 -42.56 -10.00 -29.95
N GLN A 396 -41.99 -11.07 -30.51
CA GLN A 396 -42.69 -11.88 -31.52
C GLN A 396 -43.91 -12.60 -30.93
N LYS A 397 -43.77 -13.13 -29.71
CA LYS A 397 -44.88 -13.75 -28.97
C LYS A 397 -46.01 -12.76 -28.67
N GLU A 398 -45.67 -11.53 -28.25
CA GLU A 398 -46.65 -10.46 -28.00
C GLU A 398 -47.38 -10.03 -29.28
N LYS A 399 -46.67 -9.91 -30.42
CA LYS A 399 -47.30 -9.62 -31.72
C LYS A 399 -48.28 -10.71 -32.17
N ARG A 400 -47.94 -11.99 -31.95
CA ARG A 400 -48.85 -13.11 -32.23
C ARG A 400 -50.11 -13.03 -31.38
N LEU A 401 -49.99 -12.78 -30.08
CA LEU A 401 -51.13 -12.60 -29.18
C LEU A 401 -52.04 -11.45 -29.62
N LYS A 402 -51.47 -10.30 -30.00
CA LYS A 402 -52.23 -9.15 -30.52
C LYS A 402 -52.95 -9.43 -31.84
N LEU A 403 -52.38 -10.28 -32.70
CA LEU A 403 -53.04 -10.70 -33.95
C LEU A 403 -54.21 -11.63 -33.66
N GLU A 404 -54.03 -12.62 -32.77
CA GLU A 404 -55.11 -13.52 -32.34
C GLU A 404 -56.28 -12.75 -31.69
N GLU A 405 -56.00 -11.72 -30.88
CA GLU A 405 -57.04 -10.86 -30.32
C GLU A 405 -57.78 -10.06 -31.40
N LYS A 406 -57.07 -9.52 -32.40
CA LYS A 406 -57.69 -8.81 -33.52
C LYS A 406 -58.56 -9.73 -34.38
N GLU A 407 -58.15 -10.97 -34.60
CA GLU A 407 -58.97 -11.96 -35.31
C GLU A 407 -60.24 -12.30 -34.53
N LYS A 408 -60.14 -12.50 -33.21
CA LYS A 408 -61.31 -12.70 -32.33
C LYS A 408 -62.26 -11.50 -32.34
N ILE A 409 -61.75 -10.27 -32.42
CA ILE A 409 -62.58 -9.05 -32.51
C ILE A 409 -63.27 -8.98 -33.87
N LYS A 410 -62.56 -9.21 -34.98
CA LYS A 410 -63.14 -9.25 -36.33
C LYS A 410 -64.24 -10.31 -36.45
N GLU A 411 -64.04 -11.49 -35.88
CA GLU A 411 -65.03 -12.55 -35.89
C GLU A 411 -66.31 -12.16 -35.12
N LYS A 412 -66.15 -11.44 -33.99
CA LYS A 412 -67.27 -10.87 -33.23
C LYS A 412 -68.00 -9.78 -34.02
N GLU A 413 -67.29 -8.90 -34.71
CA GLU A 413 -67.90 -7.86 -35.56
C GLU A 413 -68.67 -8.43 -36.74
N LEU A 414 -68.16 -9.50 -37.37
CA LEU A 414 -68.81 -10.18 -38.49
C LEU A 414 -70.13 -10.83 -38.03
N LYS A 415 -70.10 -11.51 -36.87
CA LYS A 415 -71.29 -12.05 -36.19
C LYS A 415 -72.29 -10.94 -35.83
N LEU A 416 -71.83 -9.73 -35.50
CA LEU A 416 -72.67 -8.57 -35.18
C LEU A 416 -73.33 -8.00 -36.45
N LYS A 417 -72.57 -7.86 -37.55
CA LYS A 417 -73.09 -7.42 -38.85
C LYS A 417 -74.12 -8.39 -39.43
N GLU A 418 -73.93 -9.69 -39.26
CA GLU A 418 -74.93 -10.69 -39.66
C GLU A 418 -76.23 -10.57 -38.85
N LYS A 419 -76.13 -10.28 -37.54
CA LYS A 419 -77.30 -9.99 -36.69
C LYS A 419 -78.00 -8.71 -37.13
N GLU A 420 -77.26 -7.64 -37.42
CA GLU A 420 -77.81 -6.38 -37.93
C GLU A 420 -78.49 -6.53 -39.29
N ALA A 421 -77.89 -7.30 -40.22
CA ALA A 421 -78.48 -7.57 -41.52
C ALA A 421 -79.79 -8.36 -41.39
N LYS A 422 -79.86 -9.34 -40.48
CA LYS A 422 -81.10 -10.07 -40.16
C LYS A 422 -82.17 -9.14 -39.58
N ILE A 423 -81.79 -8.21 -38.70
CA ILE A 423 -82.72 -7.21 -38.12
C ILE A 423 -83.22 -6.24 -39.20
N LYS A 424 -82.33 -5.70 -40.06
CA LYS A 424 -82.70 -4.82 -41.17
C LYS A 424 -83.59 -5.52 -42.20
N ALA A 425 -83.34 -6.78 -42.51
CA ALA A 425 -84.19 -7.57 -43.40
C ALA A 425 -85.60 -7.79 -42.80
N LYS A 426 -85.69 -7.99 -41.47
CA LYS A 426 -86.96 -8.11 -40.74
C LYS A 426 -87.74 -6.78 -40.76
N ALA A 427 -87.06 -5.67 -40.44
CA ALA A 427 -87.64 -4.32 -40.50
C ALA A 427 -88.08 -3.91 -41.91
N ALA A 428 -87.34 -4.30 -42.96
CA ALA A 428 -87.72 -4.04 -44.35
C ALA A 428 -88.96 -4.83 -44.80
N LYS A 429 -89.12 -6.08 -44.33
CA LYS A 429 -90.33 -6.88 -44.56
C LYS A 429 -91.54 -6.26 -43.85
N GLU A 430 -91.38 -5.83 -42.60
CA GLU A 430 -92.43 -5.14 -41.84
C GLU A 430 -92.84 -3.81 -42.50
N LYS A 431 -91.87 -3.04 -43.01
CA LYS A 431 -92.13 -1.78 -43.72
C LYS A 431 -92.82 -1.98 -45.07
N LYS A 432 -92.52 -3.06 -45.79
CA LYS A 432 -93.25 -3.44 -47.02
C LYS A 432 -94.69 -3.84 -46.72
N LEU A 433 -94.91 -4.64 -45.68
CA LEU A 433 -96.25 -5.03 -45.22
C LEU A 433 -97.08 -3.80 -44.81
N PHE A 434 -96.46 -2.85 -44.10
CA PHE A 434 -97.09 -1.59 -43.70
C PHE A 434 -97.48 -0.71 -44.91
N ASN A 435 -96.58 -0.59 -45.91
CA ASN A 435 -96.86 0.19 -47.12
C ASN A 435 -97.96 -0.44 -48.00
N GLU A 436 -98.08 -1.76 -48.05
CA GLU A 436 -99.19 -2.42 -48.74
C GLU A 436 -100.53 -2.18 -48.03
N GLN A 437 -100.54 -2.18 -46.69
CA GLN A 437 -101.74 -1.82 -45.91
C GLN A 437 -102.13 -0.35 -46.11
N MET A 438 -101.15 0.56 -46.18
CA MET A 438 -101.40 1.99 -46.45
C MET A 438 -101.94 2.23 -47.87
N LYS A 439 -101.39 1.55 -48.90
CA LYS A 439 -101.93 1.63 -50.27
C LYS A 439 -103.35 1.08 -50.38
N LYS A 440 -103.71 0.04 -49.61
CA LYS A 440 -105.10 -0.43 -49.50
C LYS A 440 -106.00 0.62 -48.86
N LYS A 441 -105.55 1.31 -47.81
CA LYS A 441 -106.29 2.42 -47.16
C LYS A 441 -106.46 3.65 -48.08
N GLU A 442 -105.44 4.02 -48.85
CA GLU A 442 -105.50 5.14 -49.79
C GLU A 442 -106.44 4.87 -50.98
N LYS A 443 -106.48 3.64 -51.51
CA LYS A 443 -107.46 3.25 -52.52
C LYS A 443 -108.89 3.35 -51.99
N LEU A 444 -109.11 2.97 -50.73
CA LEU A 444 -110.41 3.12 -50.05
C LEU A 444 -110.81 4.60 -49.85
N GLN A 445 -109.84 5.47 -49.51
CA GLN A 445 -110.10 6.91 -49.36
C GLN A 445 -110.35 7.63 -50.70
N LYS A 446 -109.68 7.21 -51.78
CA LYS A 446 -109.94 7.75 -53.13
C LYS A 446 -111.31 7.33 -53.67
N ALA A 447 -111.79 6.12 -53.36
CA ALA A 447 -113.17 5.73 -53.67
C ALA A 447 -114.21 6.61 -52.93
N LYS A 448 -114.00 6.86 -51.63
CA LYS A 448 -114.87 7.74 -50.83
C LYS A 448 -114.84 9.22 -51.26
N LYS A 449 -113.71 9.72 -51.80
CA LYS A 449 -113.61 11.09 -52.32
C LYS A 449 -114.29 11.30 -53.69
N VAL A 450 -114.44 10.25 -54.50
CA VAL A 450 -115.17 10.31 -55.78
C VAL A 450 -116.68 10.27 -55.56
N GLU A 451 -117.16 9.59 -54.52
CA GLU A 451 -118.57 9.67 -54.08
C GLU A 451 -118.92 11.02 -53.45
N ALA A 452 -118.03 11.59 -52.62
CA ALA A 452 -118.26 12.90 -51.99
C ALA A 452 -118.26 14.08 -52.98
N LYS A 453 -117.56 13.97 -54.12
CA LYS A 453 -117.53 15.02 -55.17
C LYS A 453 -118.75 15.00 -56.09
N LYS A 454 -119.55 13.92 -56.08
CA LYS A 454 -120.85 13.86 -56.79
C LYS A 454 -122.03 14.40 -55.94
N GLN A 455 -121.86 14.59 -54.64
CA GLN A 455 -122.92 15.05 -53.73
C GLN A 455 -122.88 16.55 -53.40
N LEU A 456 -121.85 17.30 -53.82
CA LEU A 456 -121.64 18.70 -53.43
C LEU A 456 -121.85 19.75 -54.55
N ASP A 457 -122.22 19.34 -55.76
CA ASP A 457 -122.69 20.23 -56.84
C ASP A 457 -124.21 20.53 -56.77
N GLN A 458 -124.86 20.21 -55.64
CA GLN A 458 -126.23 20.64 -55.33
C GLN A 458 -126.23 21.40 -54.00
N LYS A 459 -126.63 22.68 -54.07
CA LYS A 459 -126.96 23.63 -52.97
C LYS A 459 -125.73 24.33 -52.34
N SER A 460 -125.34 25.53 -52.77
CA SER A 460 -126.02 26.84 -52.64
C SER A 460 -126.50 27.18 -51.22
N ASN A 461 -126.05 28.35 -50.75
CA ASN A 461 -126.58 29.16 -49.65
C ASN A 461 -126.31 28.72 -48.20
N ALA A 462 -125.35 29.38 -47.55
CA ALA A 462 -125.61 30.27 -46.40
C ALA A 462 -124.29 30.70 -45.74
N LYS A 463 -124.23 31.99 -45.41
CA LYS A 463 -123.19 32.73 -44.67
C LYS A 463 -123.47 32.59 -43.14
N PRO A 464 -122.77 33.30 -42.25
CA PRO A 464 -121.48 33.03 -41.59
C PRO A 464 -121.62 32.82 -40.05
N ALA A 465 -120.56 32.38 -39.36
CA ALA A 465 -120.33 32.75 -37.94
C ALA A 465 -118.95 32.33 -37.39
N ALA A 466 -118.30 33.31 -36.75
CA ALA A 466 -117.68 33.24 -35.42
C ALA A 466 -116.38 32.44 -35.13
N GLU A 467 -115.39 33.22 -34.65
CA GLU A 467 -114.69 33.07 -33.36
C GLU A 467 -113.35 32.31 -33.19
N LYS A 468 -112.35 33.14 -32.86
CA LYS A 468 -111.47 33.12 -31.66
C LYS A 468 -110.35 32.06 -31.49
N LYS A 469 -109.15 32.65 -31.26
CA LYS A 469 -108.19 32.39 -30.15
C LYS A 469 -107.45 31.03 -30.21
N GLN A 470 -106.28 30.82 -29.61
CA GLN A 470 -105.25 31.59 -28.93
C GLN A 470 -104.03 30.64 -28.87
N LYS A 471 -102.81 31.16 -29.07
CA LYS A 471 -101.69 31.20 -28.12
C LYS A 471 -101.09 29.89 -27.57
N GLU A 472 -99.75 29.90 -27.67
CA GLU A 472 -98.75 29.69 -26.60
C GLU A 472 -98.17 28.29 -26.29
N LYS A 473 -96.82 28.28 -26.34
CA LYS A 473 -95.83 27.69 -25.39
C LYS A 473 -95.80 26.15 -25.29
N LYS A 474 -94.66 25.49 -25.32
CA LYS A 474 -93.33 25.75 -24.72
C LYS A 474 -92.20 25.33 -25.65
#